data_AF-A0A954GU63-F1
#
_entry.id   AF-A0A954GU63-F1
#
_cell.length_a   1.000
_cell.length_b   1.000
_cell.length_c   1.000
_cell.angle_alpha   90.00
_cell.angle_beta   90.00
_cell.angle_gamma   90.00
#
_symmetry.space_group_name_H-M   'P 1'
#
loop_
_entity.id
_entity.type
_entity.pdbx_description
1 polymer ?
#
loop_
_entity_poly.entity_id
_entity_poly.type
_entity_poly.pdbx_seq_one_letter_code
_entity_poly.pdbx_strand_id
1 'polypeptide(L)'
;APLPERLSQLHERVHALDDRNYNTYWGNRLRHLLVYFQQSNSSEGTSDHVSYLSEAAADRMFASYSLMNTVVWAVPIIGFLGTVMGITLAIANLTPDQLDTALNSVTRDLALAFDTTAIALTSSLILGFLSLFVKRNEEQLLSEIDERCRLEINRCFPDAPTTNPVVEAHEKVAEQLLAQSDEFVAGQSELWSQTLNDFRDRWSQLVDTQQQAMSMALGSSHEASAAQHAQLLQEFRNEFVAAYTQVTESLLGDLVHRENFQEQQSELLAQRFQQLSDAVCRGFEQTMQQHQSQTSQSVDQLSQRLSSFVDSLNRWQTSFDKLSDAAAHHAMLLQQQTAALADLRGNEADLVRLQSSLAENLKVVRAAETFDETLHNLTAAVHLLTARSRAA
;
A
#
# COMPACT_ATOMS: atom_id res chain seq x y z
N ALA A 1 -104.21 -51.69 14.41
CA ALA A 1 -103.70 -52.79 13.57
C ALA A 1 -102.81 -53.68 14.44
N PRO A 2 -103.09 -55.00 14.55
CA PRO A 2 -102.15 -55.97 15.12
C PRO A 2 -100.77 -55.87 14.44
N LEU A 3 -99.70 -56.16 15.19
CA LEU A 3 -98.29 -56.15 14.78
C LEU A 3 -98.03 -56.73 13.36
N PRO A 4 -98.59 -57.91 12.99
CA PRO A 4 -98.43 -58.47 11.65
C PRO A 4 -99.03 -57.63 10.51
N GLU A 5 -100.12 -56.89 10.76
CA GLU A 5 -100.76 -56.03 9.75
C GLU A 5 -99.96 -54.73 9.51
N ARG A 6 -99.28 -54.23 10.55
CA ARG A 6 -98.36 -53.08 10.41
C ARG A 6 -97.07 -53.47 9.69
N LEU A 7 -96.56 -54.69 9.95
CA LEU A 7 -95.41 -55.25 9.24
C LEU A 7 -95.70 -55.47 7.76
N SER A 8 -96.91 -55.96 7.41
CA SER A 8 -97.30 -56.11 6.01
C SER A 8 -97.45 -54.76 5.30
N GLN A 9 -97.99 -53.73 5.97
CA GLN A 9 -98.06 -52.36 5.43
C GLN A 9 -96.68 -51.73 5.21
N LEU A 10 -95.72 -51.95 6.13
CA LEU A 10 -94.33 -51.51 5.96
C LEU A 10 -93.66 -52.25 4.80
N HIS A 11 -93.88 -53.56 4.69
CA HIS A 11 -93.35 -54.40 3.61
C HIS A 11 -93.87 -53.98 2.23
N GLU A 12 -95.18 -53.75 2.11
CA GLU A 12 -95.79 -53.27 0.87
C GLU A 12 -95.27 -51.88 0.48
N ARG A 13 -95.07 -50.98 1.46
CA ARG A 13 -94.48 -49.65 1.22
C ARG A 13 -93.02 -49.70 0.79
N VAL A 14 -92.21 -50.59 1.38
CA VAL A 14 -90.80 -50.76 1.00
C VAL A 14 -90.70 -51.37 -0.41
N HIS A 15 -91.58 -52.29 -0.78
CA HIS A 15 -91.64 -52.86 -2.12
C HIS A 15 -92.30 -51.95 -3.17
N ALA A 16 -93.12 -50.99 -2.75
CA ALA A 16 -93.70 -49.96 -3.61
C ALA A 16 -92.74 -48.78 -3.89
N LEU A 17 -91.53 -48.78 -3.32
CA LEU A 17 -90.49 -47.80 -3.64
C LEU A 17 -89.98 -48.06 -5.06
N ASP A 18 -89.91 -47.00 -5.87
CA ASP A 18 -89.34 -47.01 -7.22
C ASP A 18 -87.91 -47.60 -7.22
N ASP A 19 -87.51 -48.30 -8.29
CA ASP A 19 -86.23 -49.04 -8.40
C ASP A 19 -85.01 -48.14 -8.09
N ARG A 20 -85.15 -46.83 -8.33
CA ARG A 20 -84.16 -45.79 -8.00
C ARG A 20 -83.93 -45.62 -6.50
N ASN A 21 -84.95 -45.73 -5.67
CA ASN A 21 -84.85 -45.58 -4.22
C ASN A 21 -84.48 -46.89 -3.53
N TYR A 22 -84.69 -48.02 -4.20
CA TYR A 22 -84.39 -49.35 -3.68
C TYR A 22 -82.90 -49.57 -3.33
N ASN A 23 -81.99 -49.06 -4.18
CA ASN A 23 -80.54 -49.19 -4.00
C ASN A 23 -79.87 -48.02 -3.23
N THR A 24 -80.65 -47.09 -2.68
CA THR A 24 -80.12 -45.98 -1.89
C THR A 24 -79.78 -46.40 -0.47
N TYR A 25 -79.00 -45.58 0.26
CA TYR A 25 -78.72 -45.77 1.69
C TYR A 25 -80.02 -45.91 2.51
N TRP A 26 -81.05 -45.13 2.17
CA TRP A 26 -82.38 -45.19 2.75
C TRP A 26 -83.07 -46.54 2.53
N GLY A 27 -83.19 -46.97 1.27
CA GLY A 27 -83.88 -48.22 0.90
C GLY A 27 -83.21 -49.46 1.50
N ASN A 28 -81.88 -49.50 1.47
CA ASN A 28 -81.13 -50.58 2.10
C ASN A 28 -81.33 -50.62 3.61
N ARG A 29 -81.29 -49.47 4.31
CA ARG A 29 -81.49 -49.45 5.76
C ARG A 29 -82.90 -49.88 6.15
N LEU A 30 -83.94 -49.42 5.46
CA LEU A 30 -85.31 -49.86 5.69
C LEU A 30 -85.48 -51.37 5.49
N ARG A 31 -84.80 -51.96 4.51
CA ARG A 31 -84.81 -53.42 4.29
C ARG A 31 -84.14 -54.19 5.43
N HIS A 32 -82.99 -53.71 5.92
CA HIS A 32 -82.32 -54.32 7.06
C HIS A 32 -83.21 -54.29 8.32
N LEU A 33 -83.87 -53.15 8.56
CA LEU A 33 -84.84 -53.01 9.63
C LEU A 33 -86.03 -53.97 9.45
N LEU A 34 -86.59 -54.05 8.25
CA LEU A 34 -87.72 -54.93 7.95
C LEU A 34 -87.41 -56.41 8.20
N VAL A 35 -86.22 -56.86 7.79
CA VAL A 35 -85.76 -58.23 8.05
C VAL A 35 -85.60 -58.48 9.56
N TYR A 36 -85.04 -57.53 10.30
CA TYR A 36 -84.92 -57.62 11.76
C TYR A 36 -86.30 -57.75 12.43
N PHE A 37 -87.27 -56.94 12.00
CA PHE A 37 -88.63 -57.00 12.56
C PHE A 37 -89.38 -58.29 12.23
N GLN A 38 -89.20 -58.83 11.01
CA GLN A 38 -89.77 -60.13 10.63
C GLN A 38 -89.23 -61.28 11.49
N GLN A 39 -88.00 -61.16 12.00
CA GLN A 39 -87.37 -62.16 12.85
C GLN A 39 -87.69 -61.97 14.34
N SER A 40 -87.72 -60.73 14.82
CA SER A 40 -87.88 -60.41 16.24
C SER A 40 -89.32 -60.61 16.75
N ASN A 41 -90.34 -60.37 15.90
CA ASN A 41 -91.77 -60.46 16.25
C ASN A 41 -92.21 -59.64 17.49
N SER A 42 -91.32 -58.78 18.02
CA SER A 42 -91.50 -57.88 19.15
C SER A 42 -90.97 -56.48 18.79
N SER A 43 -91.56 -55.44 19.37
CA SER A 43 -91.11 -54.05 19.22
C SER A 43 -89.98 -53.68 20.21
N GLU A 44 -89.64 -54.57 21.13
CA GLU A 44 -88.59 -54.36 22.14
C GLU A 44 -87.19 -54.38 21.49
N GLY A 45 -86.34 -53.39 21.77
CA GLY A 45 -84.98 -53.26 21.20
C GLY A 45 -84.90 -52.63 19.80
N THR A 46 -86.02 -52.17 19.26
CA THR A 46 -86.09 -51.54 17.93
C THR A 46 -85.21 -50.29 17.80
N SER A 47 -85.28 -49.40 18.79
CA SER A 47 -84.50 -48.15 18.80
C SER A 47 -82.99 -48.41 18.83
N ASP A 48 -82.58 -49.45 19.56
CA ASP A 48 -81.17 -49.85 19.67
C ASP A 48 -80.66 -50.39 18.33
N HIS A 49 -81.46 -51.20 17.63
CA HIS A 49 -81.08 -51.71 16.32
C HIS A 49 -80.99 -50.61 15.24
N VAL A 50 -81.86 -49.59 15.31
CA VAL A 50 -81.78 -48.41 14.43
C VAL A 50 -80.49 -47.63 14.68
N SER A 51 -80.16 -47.41 15.96
CA SER A 51 -78.94 -46.70 16.37
C SER A 51 -77.68 -47.45 15.90
N TYR A 52 -77.67 -48.79 16.01
CA TYR A 52 -76.61 -49.63 15.48
C TYR A 52 -76.42 -49.47 13.95
N LEU A 53 -77.52 -49.41 13.18
CA LEU A 53 -77.45 -49.20 11.73
C LEU A 53 -77.07 -47.76 11.34
N SER A 54 -77.33 -46.77 12.22
CA SER A 54 -76.79 -45.40 12.12
C SER A 54 -75.28 -45.40 12.21
N GLU A 55 -74.75 -45.94 13.32
CA GLU A 55 -73.33 -45.97 13.62
C GLU A 55 -72.55 -46.76 12.55
N ALA A 56 -73.04 -47.93 12.16
CA ALA A 56 -72.43 -48.74 11.10
C ALA A 56 -72.38 -48.03 9.73
N ALA A 57 -73.32 -47.12 9.44
CA ALA A 57 -73.29 -46.33 8.21
C ALA A 57 -72.32 -45.16 8.28
N ALA A 58 -72.23 -44.50 9.45
CA ALA A 58 -71.24 -43.47 9.71
C ALA A 58 -69.81 -44.04 9.56
N ASP A 59 -69.55 -45.22 10.13
CA ASP A 59 -68.26 -45.92 9.98
C ASP A 59 -67.91 -46.24 8.53
N ARG A 60 -68.89 -46.70 7.73
CA ARG A 60 -68.69 -46.96 6.30
C ARG A 60 -68.35 -45.69 5.52
N MET A 61 -69.01 -44.58 5.84
CA MET A 61 -68.71 -43.26 5.27
C MET A 61 -67.29 -42.82 5.68
N PHE A 62 -66.90 -42.95 6.94
CA PHE A 62 -65.53 -42.63 7.36
C PHE A 62 -64.49 -43.50 6.62
N ALA A 63 -64.77 -44.79 6.44
CA ALA A 63 -63.90 -45.70 5.72
C ALA A 63 -63.77 -45.36 4.22
N SER A 64 -64.86 -44.95 3.55
CA SER A 64 -64.82 -44.59 2.12
C SER A 64 -63.96 -43.34 1.85
N TYR A 65 -63.94 -42.38 2.78
CA TYR A 65 -63.09 -41.18 2.69
C TYR A 65 -61.61 -41.43 2.99
N SER A 66 -61.24 -42.60 3.52
CA SER A 66 -59.85 -42.93 3.87
C SER A 66 -58.91 -42.84 2.66
N LEU A 67 -59.33 -43.36 1.50
CA LEU A 67 -58.55 -43.27 0.26
C LEU A 67 -58.37 -41.81 -0.19
N MET A 68 -59.46 -41.04 -0.21
CA MET A 68 -59.43 -39.63 -0.60
C MET A 68 -58.50 -38.82 0.31
N ASN A 69 -58.59 -39.02 1.63
CA ASN A 69 -57.70 -38.38 2.60
C ASN A 69 -56.22 -38.75 2.36
N THR A 70 -55.96 -40.01 2.03
CA THR A 70 -54.61 -40.48 1.69
C THR A 70 -54.08 -39.79 0.44
N VAL A 71 -54.91 -39.61 -0.60
CA VAL A 71 -54.53 -38.88 -1.81
C VAL A 71 -54.26 -37.41 -1.52
N VAL A 72 -55.14 -36.73 -0.78
CA VAL A 72 -54.95 -35.32 -0.37
C VAL A 72 -53.66 -35.15 0.42
N TRP A 73 -53.32 -36.11 1.30
CA TRP A 73 -52.08 -36.09 2.06
C TRP A 73 -50.83 -36.39 1.21
N ALA A 74 -50.95 -37.19 0.15
CA ALA A 74 -49.84 -37.55 -0.72
C ALA A 74 -49.45 -36.44 -1.72
N VAL A 75 -50.39 -35.59 -2.16
CA VAL A 75 -50.14 -34.53 -3.15
C VAL A 75 -49.00 -33.57 -2.73
N PRO A 76 -48.95 -33.03 -1.50
CA PRO A 76 -47.83 -32.21 -1.03
C PRO A 76 -46.49 -32.93 -1.02
N ILE A 77 -46.46 -34.21 -0.65
CA ILE A 77 -45.24 -35.02 -0.60
C ILE A 77 -44.69 -35.23 -2.02
N ILE A 78 -45.56 -35.48 -3.00
CA ILE A 78 -45.20 -35.59 -4.42
C ILE A 78 -44.69 -34.24 -4.96
N GLY A 79 -45.32 -33.13 -4.58
CA GLY A 79 -44.85 -31.78 -4.93
C GLY A 79 -43.45 -31.51 -4.38
N PHE A 80 -43.21 -31.82 -3.11
CA PHE A 80 -41.90 -31.71 -2.48
C PHE A 80 -40.85 -32.60 -3.17
N LEU A 81 -41.20 -33.84 -3.52
CA LEU A 81 -40.33 -34.71 -4.31
C LEU A 81 -39.95 -34.05 -5.65
N GLY A 82 -40.90 -33.39 -6.31
CA GLY A 82 -40.66 -32.58 -7.50
C GLY A 82 -39.61 -31.47 -7.29
N THR A 83 -39.69 -30.74 -6.16
CA THR A 83 -38.64 -29.76 -5.84
C THR A 83 -37.28 -30.37 -5.61
N VAL A 84 -37.21 -31.48 -4.87
CA VAL A 84 -35.94 -32.16 -4.58
C VAL A 84 -35.30 -32.64 -5.88
N MET A 85 -36.08 -33.21 -6.80
CA MET A 85 -35.59 -33.62 -8.12
C MET A 85 -35.13 -32.42 -8.96
N GLY A 86 -35.92 -31.34 -9.01
CA GLY A 86 -35.60 -30.15 -9.79
C GLY A 86 -34.32 -29.45 -9.32
N ILE A 87 -34.12 -29.32 -8.00
CA ILE A 87 -32.88 -28.78 -7.42
C ILE A 87 -31.69 -29.69 -7.70
N THR A 88 -31.86 -31.01 -7.57
CA THR A 88 -30.77 -31.97 -7.84
C THR A 88 -30.31 -31.91 -9.29
N LEU A 89 -31.24 -31.81 -10.24
CA LEU A 89 -30.92 -31.65 -11.67
C LEU A 89 -30.29 -30.30 -11.98
N ALA A 90 -30.79 -29.22 -11.37
CA ALA A 90 -30.24 -27.87 -11.54
C ALA A 90 -28.78 -27.79 -11.08
N ILE A 91 -28.43 -28.47 -9.99
CA ILE A 91 -27.05 -28.52 -9.45
C ILE A 91 -26.16 -29.45 -10.28
N ALA A 92 -26.67 -30.61 -10.72
CA ALA A 92 -25.88 -31.59 -11.47
C ALA A 92 -25.35 -31.05 -12.82
N ASN A 93 -26.03 -30.06 -13.41
CA ASN A 93 -25.66 -29.44 -14.68
C ASN A 93 -24.67 -28.27 -14.55
N LEU A 94 -24.21 -27.93 -13.34
CA LEU A 94 -23.22 -26.87 -13.13
C LEU A 94 -21.80 -27.38 -13.41
N THR A 95 -21.27 -27.07 -14.59
CA THR A 95 -19.84 -27.23 -14.90
C THR A 95 -19.09 -25.91 -14.65
N PRO A 96 -17.92 -25.90 -13.98
CA PRO A 96 -17.20 -24.67 -13.62
C PRO A 96 -16.85 -23.77 -14.82
N ASP A 97 -16.64 -24.37 -15.99
CA ASP A 97 -16.17 -23.67 -17.20
C ASP A 97 -17.28 -22.94 -17.97
N GLN A 98 -18.56 -23.13 -17.62
CA GLN A 98 -19.72 -22.56 -18.33
C GLN A 98 -20.69 -21.81 -17.42
N LEU A 99 -20.22 -21.34 -16.26
CA LEU A 99 -21.07 -20.77 -15.21
C LEU A 99 -21.99 -19.65 -15.74
N ASP A 100 -21.47 -18.70 -16.53
CA ASP A 100 -22.25 -17.57 -17.06
C ASP A 100 -23.40 -18.02 -17.99
N THR A 101 -23.22 -19.10 -18.74
CA THR A 101 -24.27 -19.66 -19.61
C THR A 101 -25.22 -20.58 -18.82
N ALA A 102 -24.68 -21.31 -17.82
CA ALA A 102 -25.42 -22.25 -17.00
C ALA A 102 -26.35 -21.56 -15.98
N LEU A 103 -26.02 -20.34 -15.52
CA LEU A 103 -26.85 -19.61 -14.56
C LEU A 103 -28.29 -19.38 -15.05
N ASN A 104 -28.49 -19.08 -16.34
CA ASN A 104 -29.84 -18.91 -16.90
C ASN A 104 -30.62 -20.23 -16.93
N SER A 105 -29.95 -21.35 -17.26
CA SER A 105 -30.54 -22.70 -17.23
C SER A 105 -30.92 -23.11 -15.82
N VAL A 106 -30.00 -22.95 -14.87
CA VAL A 106 -30.18 -23.31 -13.46
C VAL A 106 -31.28 -22.48 -12.82
N THR A 107 -31.34 -21.18 -13.09
CA THR A 107 -32.42 -20.32 -12.60
C THR A 107 -33.79 -20.80 -13.10
N ARG A 108 -33.87 -21.25 -14.36
CA ARG A 108 -35.09 -21.80 -14.94
C ARG A 108 -35.49 -23.14 -14.31
N ASP A 109 -34.54 -24.04 -14.10
CA ASP A 109 -34.79 -25.35 -13.50
C ASP A 109 -35.20 -25.24 -12.02
N LEU A 110 -34.59 -24.29 -11.30
CA LEU A 110 -34.96 -23.95 -9.92
C LEU A 110 -36.36 -23.33 -9.84
N ALA A 111 -36.70 -22.43 -10.77
CA ALA A 111 -38.03 -21.85 -10.86
C ALA A 111 -39.09 -22.93 -11.15
N LEU A 112 -38.82 -23.83 -12.09
CA LEU A 112 -39.69 -24.96 -12.40
C LEU A 112 -39.88 -25.86 -11.17
N ALA A 113 -38.81 -26.13 -10.42
CA ALA A 113 -38.89 -26.90 -9.17
C ALA A 113 -39.85 -26.24 -8.18
N PHE A 114 -39.70 -24.93 -7.92
CA PHE A 114 -40.59 -24.21 -7.01
C PHE A 114 -42.04 -24.15 -7.49
N ASP A 115 -42.27 -23.93 -8.80
CA ASP A 115 -43.60 -23.90 -9.39
C ASP A 115 -44.35 -25.22 -9.18
N THR A 116 -43.67 -26.37 -9.31
CA THR A 116 -44.30 -27.68 -9.09
C THR A 116 -44.82 -27.85 -7.67
N THR A 117 -44.09 -27.37 -6.65
CA THR A 117 -44.57 -27.41 -5.26
C THR A 117 -45.69 -26.41 -5.02
N ALA A 118 -45.60 -25.20 -5.58
CA ALA A 118 -46.67 -24.21 -5.46
C ALA A 118 -47.99 -24.74 -6.04
N ILE A 119 -47.95 -25.36 -7.21
CA ILE A 119 -49.13 -25.99 -7.85
C ILE A 119 -49.63 -27.17 -7.02
N ALA A 120 -48.74 -28.03 -6.50
CA ALA A 120 -49.13 -29.17 -5.68
C ALA A 120 -49.82 -28.75 -4.38
N LEU A 121 -49.27 -27.77 -3.65
CA LEU A 121 -49.86 -27.24 -2.42
C LEU A 121 -51.20 -26.55 -2.70
N THR A 122 -51.28 -25.75 -3.75
CA THR A 122 -52.53 -25.08 -4.14
C THR A 122 -53.61 -26.10 -4.50
N SER A 123 -53.26 -27.12 -5.29
CA SER A 123 -54.17 -28.20 -5.67
C SER A 123 -54.60 -29.03 -4.46
N SER A 124 -53.68 -29.34 -3.53
CA SER A 124 -53.97 -30.05 -2.29
C SER A 124 -54.94 -29.30 -1.39
N LEU A 125 -54.79 -27.96 -1.30
CA LEU A 125 -55.68 -27.12 -0.52
C LEU A 125 -57.09 -27.11 -1.13
N ILE A 126 -57.19 -26.95 -2.45
CA ILE A 126 -58.48 -26.97 -3.17
C ILE A 126 -59.17 -28.34 -3.00
N LEU A 127 -58.43 -29.44 -3.19
CA LEU A 127 -58.96 -30.80 -3.01
C LEU A 127 -59.41 -31.05 -1.56
N GLY A 128 -58.63 -30.60 -0.57
CA GLY A 128 -58.99 -30.71 0.85
C GLY A 128 -60.28 -29.95 1.18
N PHE A 129 -60.43 -28.72 0.67
CA PHE A 129 -61.63 -27.91 0.87
C PHE A 129 -62.86 -28.52 0.18
N LEU A 130 -62.70 -29.01 -1.06
CA LEU A 130 -63.78 -29.67 -1.77
C LEU A 130 -64.20 -30.98 -1.08
N SER A 131 -63.24 -31.77 -0.62
CA SER A 131 -63.48 -33.00 0.14
C SER A 131 -64.26 -32.72 1.44
N LEU A 132 -63.90 -31.65 2.16
CA LEU A 132 -64.62 -31.21 3.36
C LEU A 132 -66.08 -30.87 3.05
N PHE A 133 -66.33 -30.14 1.95
CA PHE A 133 -67.69 -29.78 1.56
C PHE A 133 -68.54 -30.99 1.20
N VAL A 134 -67.99 -31.93 0.42
CA VAL A 134 -68.70 -33.17 0.07
C VAL A 134 -68.97 -34.01 1.32
N LYS A 135 -67.96 -34.20 2.18
CA LYS A 135 -68.10 -34.97 3.42
C LYS A 135 -69.16 -34.37 4.34
N ARG A 136 -69.17 -33.04 4.52
CA ARG A 136 -70.18 -32.35 5.30
C ARG A 136 -71.59 -32.53 4.75
N ASN A 137 -71.75 -32.49 3.42
CA ASN A 137 -73.05 -32.71 2.80
C ASN A 137 -73.50 -34.18 2.94
N GLU A 138 -72.58 -35.14 2.82
CA GLU A 138 -72.89 -36.57 3.01
C GLU A 138 -73.28 -36.87 4.46
N GLU A 139 -72.59 -36.27 5.45
CA GLU A 139 -72.95 -36.31 6.87
C GLU A 139 -74.36 -35.75 7.12
N GLN A 140 -74.70 -34.62 6.50
CA GLN A 140 -76.04 -34.02 6.60
C GLN A 140 -77.11 -34.91 5.98
N LEU A 141 -76.85 -35.50 4.79
CA LEU A 141 -77.76 -36.44 4.15
C LEU A 141 -77.97 -37.70 5.00
N LEU A 142 -76.90 -38.22 5.62
CA LEU A 142 -76.99 -39.38 6.48
C LEU A 142 -77.83 -39.07 7.73
N SER A 143 -77.62 -37.90 8.34
CA SER A 143 -78.44 -37.44 9.48
C SER A 143 -79.92 -37.26 9.11
N GLU A 144 -80.22 -36.74 7.92
CA GLU A 144 -81.61 -36.62 7.44
C GLU A 144 -82.25 -38.00 7.21
N ILE A 145 -81.47 -38.96 6.68
CA ILE A 145 -81.88 -40.36 6.52
C ILE A 145 -82.13 -41.02 7.88
N ASP A 146 -81.25 -40.81 8.87
CA ASP A 146 -81.41 -41.31 10.24
C ASP A 146 -82.74 -40.81 10.84
N GLU A 147 -83.02 -39.52 10.73
CA GLU A 147 -84.20 -38.91 11.32
C GLU A 147 -85.50 -39.35 10.63
N ARG A 148 -85.49 -39.44 9.29
CA ARG A 148 -86.63 -39.99 8.53
C ARG A 148 -86.88 -41.46 8.93
N CYS A 149 -85.83 -42.26 9.16
CA CYS A 149 -85.96 -43.67 9.53
C CYS A 149 -86.62 -43.77 10.90
N ARG A 150 -86.15 -42.97 11.86
CA ARG A 150 -86.69 -42.89 13.21
C ARG A 150 -88.17 -42.50 13.21
N LEU A 151 -88.56 -41.51 12.41
CA LEU A 151 -89.96 -41.07 12.30
C LEU A 151 -90.88 -42.15 11.71
N GLU A 152 -90.46 -42.84 10.64
CA GLU A 152 -91.26 -43.92 10.04
C GLU A 152 -91.39 -45.12 10.98
N ILE A 153 -90.34 -45.43 11.74
CA ILE A 153 -90.38 -46.50 12.74
C ILE A 153 -91.29 -46.14 13.91
N ASN A 154 -91.18 -44.93 14.47
CA ASN A 154 -92.09 -44.47 15.52
C ASN A 154 -93.56 -44.41 15.07
N ARG A 155 -93.83 -44.19 13.78
CA ARG A 155 -95.19 -44.25 13.23
C ARG A 155 -95.74 -45.68 13.20
N CYS A 156 -94.92 -46.67 12.86
CA CYS A 156 -95.33 -48.07 12.79
C CYS A 156 -95.34 -48.76 14.17
N PHE A 157 -94.36 -48.41 15.01
CA PHE A 157 -94.15 -48.92 16.36
C PHE A 157 -94.04 -47.72 17.30
N PRO A 158 -95.16 -47.05 17.62
CA PRO A 158 -95.15 -46.07 18.69
C PRO A 158 -94.75 -46.82 19.96
N ASP A 159 -93.71 -46.33 20.64
CA ASP A 159 -93.32 -46.84 21.94
C ASP A 159 -94.58 -46.94 22.81
N ALA A 160 -94.89 -48.15 23.27
CA ALA A 160 -96.00 -48.32 24.19
C ALA A 160 -95.70 -47.46 25.41
N PRO A 161 -96.65 -46.62 25.90
CA PRO A 161 -96.44 -45.91 27.15
C PRO A 161 -96.23 -46.96 28.22
N THR A 162 -94.99 -47.14 28.64
CA THR A 162 -94.58 -48.07 29.67
C THR A 162 -95.10 -47.51 30.99
N THR A 163 -96.38 -47.74 31.27
CA THR A 163 -97.04 -47.45 32.55
C THR A 163 -96.55 -48.45 33.61
N ASN A 164 -95.23 -48.52 33.78
CA ASN A 164 -94.61 -49.27 34.86
C ASN A 164 -94.22 -48.21 35.91
N PRO A 165 -94.78 -48.26 37.14
CA PRO A 165 -94.49 -47.26 38.18
C PRO A 165 -92.99 -47.15 38.52
N VAL A 166 -92.20 -48.18 38.20
CA VAL A 166 -90.73 -48.14 38.28
C VAL A 166 -90.12 -47.31 37.16
N VAL A 167 -90.66 -47.37 35.94
CA VAL A 167 -90.19 -46.57 34.79
C VAL A 167 -90.57 -45.11 34.96
N GLU A 168 -91.78 -44.79 35.44
CA GLU A 168 -92.15 -43.39 35.75
C GLU A 168 -91.32 -42.82 36.91
N ALA A 169 -90.97 -43.65 37.90
CA ALA A 169 -90.04 -43.26 38.95
C ALA A 169 -88.62 -43.05 38.41
N HIS A 170 -88.15 -43.91 37.51
CA HIS A 170 -86.85 -43.73 36.84
C HIS A 170 -86.84 -42.52 35.92
N GLU A 171 -87.94 -42.22 35.24
CA GLU A 171 -88.10 -41.06 34.36
C GLU A 171 -88.09 -39.76 35.17
N LYS A 172 -88.82 -39.69 36.30
CA LYS A 172 -88.73 -38.55 37.23
C LYS A 172 -87.34 -38.39 37.86
N VAL A 173 -86.68 -39.49 38.22
CA VAL A 173 -85.31 -39.44 38.75
C VAL A 173 -84.33 -39.03 37.65
N ALA A 174 -84.50 -39.50 36.41
CA ALA A 174 -83.70 -39.10 35.27
C ALA A 174 -83.91 -37.62 34.92
N GLU A 175 -85.15 -37.12 34.94
CA GLU A 175 -85.45 -35.70 34.77
C GLU A 175 -84.81 -34.84 35.86
N GLN A 176 -84.86 -35.27 37.13
CA GLN A 176 -84.19 -34.56 38.21
C GLN A 176 -82.66 -34.59 38.07
N LEU A 177 -82.08 -35.72 37.69
CA LEU A 177 -80.65 -35.84 37.44
C LEU A 177 -80.21 -35.01 36.23
N LEU A 178 -81.00 -34.97 35.17
CA LEU A 178 -80.75 -34.12 34.00
C LEU A 178 -80.83 -32.65 34.38
N ALA A 179 -81.86 -32.23 35.12
CA ALA A 179 -81.99 -30.85 35.58
C ALA A 179 -80.82 -30.43 36.50
N GLN A 180 -80.40 -31.30 37.42
CA GLN A 180 -79.24 -31.06 38.27
C GLN A 180 -77.93 -31.06 37.48
N SER A 181 -77.79 -31.94 36.49
CA SER A 181 -76.64 -31.98 35.59
C SER A 181 -76.56 -30.70 34.76
N ASP A 182 -77.68 -30.22 34.22
CA ASP A 182 -77.74 -28.99 33.45
C ASP A 182 -77.38 -27.76 34.31
N GLU A 183 -77.91 -27.69 35.53
CA GLU A 183 -77.56 -26.62 36.48
C GLU A 183 -76.08 -26.67 36.88
N PHE A 184 -75.55 -27.88 37.11
CA PHE A 184 -74.13 -28.09 37.42
C PHE A 184 -73.23 -27.74 36.22
N VAL A 185 -73.58 -28.18 35.01
CA VAL A 185 -72.83 -27.89 33.77
C VAL A 185 -72.87 -26.40 33.47
N ALA A 186 -74.01 -25.72 33.65
CA ALA A 186 -74.12 -24.28 33.53
C ALA A 186 -73.21 -23.57 34.55
N GLY A 187 -73.23 -24.00 35.82
CA GLY A 187 -72.35 -23.46 36.86
C GLY A 187 -70.86 -23.70 36.57
N GLN A 188 -70.49 -24.88 36.05
CA GLN A 188 -69.12 -25.15 35.62
C GLN A 188 -68.74 -24.27 34.43
N SER A 189 -69.59 -24.14 33.42
CA SER A 189 -69.33 -23.30 32.24
C SER A 189 -69.09 -21.84 32.62
N GLU A 190 -69.87 -21.32 33.57
CA GLU A 190 -69.71 -19.98 34.15
C GLU A 190 -68.34 -19.84 34.83
N LEU A 191 -67.95 -20.79 35.69
CA LEU A 191 -66.65 -20.79 36.37
C LEU A 191 -65.48 -20.90 35.38
N TRP A 192 -65.59 -21.73 34.36
CA TRP A 192 -64.59 -21.87 33.30
C TRP A 192 -64.46 -20.57 32.50
N SER A 193 -65.57 -19.93 32.13
CA SER A 193 -65.58 -18.63 31.46
C SER A 193 -64.88 -17.56 32.31
N GLN A 194 -65.21 -17.47 33.59
CA GLN A 194 -64.57 -16.53 34.52
C GLN A 194 -63.05 -16.79 34.62
N THR A 195 -62.65 -18.06 34.78
CA THR A 195 -61.23 -18.42 34.89
C THR A 195 -60.46 -18.13 33.59
N LEU A 196 -61.06 -18.36 32.43
CA LEU A 196 -60.48 -18.03 31.13
C LEU A 196 -60.35 -16.51 30.93
N ASN A 197 -61.36 -15.74 31.36
CA ASN A 197 -61.31 -14.28 31.32
C ASN A 197 -60.21 -13.73 32.23
N ASP A 198 -60.11 -14.22 33.47
CA ASP A 198 -59.05 -13.86 34.42
C ASP A 198 -57.66 -14.21 33.88
N PHE A 199 -57.52 -15.40 33.29
CA PHE A 199 -56.27 -15.82 32.67
C PHE A 199 -55.89 -14.91 31.51
N ARG A 200 -56.83 -14.58 30.62
CA ARG A 200 -56.61 -13.67 29.49
C ARG A 200 -56.17 -12.30 29.97
N ASP A 201 -56.78 -11.77 31.02
CA ASP A 201 -56.47 -10.44 31.55
C ASP A 201 -55.06 -10.42 32.18
N ARG A 202 -54.71 -11.45 32.97
CA ARG A 202 -53.35 -11.62 33.52
C ARG A 202 -52.31 -11.81 32.42
N TRP A 203 -52.63 -12.58 31.39
CA TRP A 203 -51.75 -12.79 30.24
C TRP A 203 -51.50 -11.49 29.48
N SER A 204 -52.54 -10.69 29.24
CA SER A 204 -52.42 -9.38 28.61
C SER A 204 -51.53 -8.45 29.43
N GLN A 205 -51.74 -8.38 30.75
CA GLN A 205 -50.90 -7.57 31.64
C GLN A 205 -49.43 -8.03 31.65
N LEU A 206 -49.19 -9.34 31.63
CA LEU A 206 -47.84 -9.89 31.56
C LEU A 206 -47.16 -9.50 30.24
N VAL A 207 -47.85 -9.62 29.11
CA VAL A 207 -47.34 -9.25 27.79
C VAL A 207 -47.02 -7.75 27.74
N ASP A 208 -47.91 -6.89 28.24
CA ASP A 208 -47.69 -5.44 28.29
C ASP A 208 -46.47 -5.10 29.14
N THR A 209 -46.34 -5.72 30.32
CA THR A 209 -45.22 -5.49 31.22
C THR A 209 -43.89 -5.93 30.58
N GLN A 210 -43.87 -7.09 29.92
CA GLN A 210 -42.70 -7.59 29.22
C GLN A 210 -42.34 -6.72 28.01
N GLN A 211 -43.32 -6.24 27.25
CA GLN A 211 -43.10 -5.34 26.13
C GLN A 211 -42.47 -4.02 26.59
N GLN A 212 -42.97 -3.43 27.69
CA GLN A 212 -42.42 -2.21 28.26
C GLN A 212 -40.98 -2.42 28.76
N ALA A 213 -40.73 -3.50 29.50
CA ALA A 213 -39.40 -3.84 29.99
C ALA A 213 -38.40 -4.06 28.84
N MET A 214 -38.80 -4.82 27.81
CA MET A 214 -37.99 -5.06 26.61
C MET A 214 -37.69 -3.75 25.87
N SER A 215 -38.69 -2.87 25.70
CA SER A 215 -38.50 -1.58 25.03
C SER A 215 -37.53 -0.68 25.79
N MET A 216 -37.60 -0.64 27.12
CA MET A 216 -36.66 0.13 27.94
C MET A 216 -35.24 -0.47 27.89
N ALA A 217 -35.12 -1.79 27.95
CA ALA A 217 -33.83 -2.48 27.85
C ALA A 217 -33.18 -2.27 26.48
N LEU A 218 -33.93 -2.40 25.38
CA LEU A 218 -33.45 -2.12 24.03
C LEU A 218 -33.09 -0.64 23.86
N GLY A 219 -33.92 0.29 24.34
CA GLY A 219 -33.65 1.72 24.25
C GLY A 219 -32.34 2.11 24.96
N SER A 220 -32.17 1.68 26.21
CA SER A 220 -30.96 1.95 26.98
C SER A 220 -29.72 1.23 26.41
N SER A 221 -29.87 0.01 25.90
CA SER A 221 -28.79 -0.73 25.23
C SER A 221 -28.34 -0.04 23.93
N HIS A 222 -29.29 0.43 23.11
CA HIS A 222 -28.99 1.18 21.89
C HIS A 222 -28.29 2.50 22.18
N GLU A 223 -28.77 3.25 23.18
CA GLU A 223 -28.15 4.51 23.59
C GLU A 223 -26.72 4.28 24.12
N ALA A 224 -26.52 3.26 24.95
CA ALA A 224 -25.19 2.87 25.42
C ALA A 224 -24.26 2.45 24.27
N SER A 225 -24.75 1.65 23.32
CA SER A 225 -23.97 1.22 22.16
C SER A 225 -23.60 2.37 21.24
N ALA A 226 -24.52 3.32 21.02
CA ALA A 226 -24.26 4.53 20.22
C ALA A 226 -23.23 5.44 20.91
N ALA A 227 -23.34 5.62 22.22
CA ALA A 227 -22.36 6.37 23.01
C ALA A 227 -20.96 5.72 22.94
N GLN A 228 -20.89 4.39 23.05
CA GLN A 228 -19.63 3.65 22.94
C GLN A 228 -19.01 3.78 21.55
N HIS A 229 -19.80 3.67 20.47
CA HIS A 229 -19.31 3.88 19.11
C HIS A 229 -18.84 5.33 18.87
N ALA A 230 -19.58 6.31 19.38
CA ALA A 230 -19.18 7.72 19.29
C ALA A 230 -17.84 7.97 20.00
N GLN A 231 -17.62 7.34 21.15
CA GLN A 231 -16.34 7.42 21.87
C GLN A 231 -15.20 6.77 21.07
N LEU A 232 -15.39 5.57 20.53
CA LEU A 232 -14.38 4.90 19.70
C LEU A 232 -14.03 5.71 18.45
N LEU A 233 -15.03 6.32 17.78
CA LEU A 233 -14.79 7.22 16.64
C LEU A 233 -14.02 8.48 17.05
N GLN A 234 -14.31 9.04 18.23
CA GLN A 234 -13.59 10.18 18.77
C GLN A 234 -12.12 9.83 19.07
N GLU A 235 -11.87 8.67 19.68
CA GLU A 235 -10.52 8.15 19.97
C GLU A 235 -9.74 7.93 18.67
N PHE A 236 -10.33 7.21 17.70
CA PHE A 236 -9.71 7.01 16.39
C PHE A 236 -9.41 8.33 15.67
N ARG A 237 -10.35 9.29 15.69
CA ARG A 237 -10.14 10.62 15.09
C ARG A 237 -8.96 11.33 15.74
N ASN A 238 -8.87 11.29 17.07
CA ASN A 238 -7.78 11.94 17.80
C ASN A 238 -6.43 11.29 17.50
N GLU A 239 -6.37 9.96 17.46
CA GLU A 239 -5.16 9.21 17.11
C GLU A 239 -4.74 9.48 15.65
N PHE A 240 -5.68 9.50 14.72
CA PHE A 240 -5.43 9.84 13.32
C PHE A 240 -4.88 11.26 13.17
N VAL A 241 -5.50 12.25 13.82
CA VAL A 241 -5.03 13.65 13.78
C VAL A 241 -3.65 13.78 14.40
N ALA A 242 -3.38 13.09 15.51
CA ALA A 242 -2.06 13.09 16.14
C ALA A 242 -0.99 12.48 15.20
N ALA A 243 -1.26 11.32 14.62
CA ALA A 243 -0.36 10.67 13.67
C ALA A 243 -0.11 11.54 12.43
N TYR A 244 -1.17 12.13 11.87
CA TYR A 244 -1.05 13.03 10.72
C TYR A 244 -0.21 14.27 11.05
N THR A 245 -0.44 14.88 12.22
CA THR A 245 0.33 16.04 12.68
C THR A 245 1.81 15.67 12.84
N GLN A 246 2.11 14.53 13.47
CA GLN A 246 3.47 14.04 13.65
C GLN A 246 4.20 13.79 12.31
N VAL A 247 3.53 13.17 11.33
CA VAL A 247 4.10 12.97 9.99
C VAL A 247 4.35 14.31 9.31
N THR A 248 3.42 15.25 9.44
CA THR A 248 3.55 16.59 8.84
C THR A 248 4.71 17.37 9.46
N GLU A 249 4.84 17.37 10.79
CA GLU A 249 5.96 17.98 11.51
C GLU A 249 7.30 17.34 11.14
N SER A 250 7.36 16.01 11.04
CA SER A 250 8.56 15.29 10.62
C SER A 250 8.97 15.66 9.20
N LEU A 251 8.03 15.72 8.25
CA LEU A 251 8.33 16.11 6.87
C LEU A 251 8.78 17.57 6.77
N LEU A 252 8.12 18.47 7.51
CA LEU A 252 8.51 19.87 7.55
C LEU A 252 9.93 20.02 8.14
N GLY A 253 10.23 19.29 9.22
CA GLY A 253 11.55 19.24 9.85
C GLY A 253 12.63 18.73 8.89
N ASP A 254 12.35 17.65 8.16
CA ASP A 254 13.27 17.11 7.15
C ASP A 254 13.53 18.11 6.01
N LEU A 255 12.50 18.80 5.52
CA LEU A 255 12.64 19.82 4.48
C LEU A 255 13.51 20.98 4.95
N VAL A 256 13.24 21.53 6.14
CA VAL A 256 14.04 22.62 6.73
C VAL A 256 15.48 22.16 6.97
N HIS A 257 15.68 20.93 7.46
CA HIS A 257 17.03 20.40 7.67
C HIS A 257 17.80 20.26 6.35
N ARG A 258 17.12 19.84 5.27
CA ARG A 258 17.71 19.69 3.94
C ARG A 258 18.08 21.03 3.31
N GLU A 259 17.26 22.06 3.51
CA GLU A 259 17.54 23.43 3.10
C GLU A 259 18.77 23.99 3.83
N ASN A 260 18.81 23.89 5.16
CA ASN A 260 19.96 24.32 5.97
C ASN A 260 21.26 23.56 5.59
N PHE A 261 21.16 22.25 5.32
CA PHE A 261 22.31 21.46 4.88
C PHE A 261 22.82 21.90 3.49
N GLN A 262 21.92 22.23 2.56
CA GLN A 262 22.30 22.79 1.27
C GLN A 262 22.99 24.15 1.40
N GLU A 263 22.46 25.04 2.25
CA GLU A 263 23.03 26.35 2.50
C GLU A 263 24.44 26.21 3.09
N GLN A 264 24.61 25.39 4.13
CA GLN A 264 25.93 25.08 4.72
C GLN A 264 26.91 24.47 3.72
N GLN A 265 26.46 23.53 2.86
CA GLN A 265 27.33 22.99 1.80
C GLN A 265 27.75 24.07 0.80
N SER A 266 26.83 24.96 0.42
CA SER A 266 27.13 26.04 -0.52
C SER A 266 28.14 27.04 0.05
N GLU A 267 28.00 27.41 1.33
CA GLU A 267 28.95 28.27 2.04
C GLU A 267 30.32 27.58 2.17
N LEU A 268 30.34 26.30 2.55
CA LEU A 268 31.59 25.54 2.65
C LEU A 268 32.29 25.42 1.29
N LEU A 269 31.55 25.19 0.22
CA LEU A 269 32.07 25.16 -1.15
C LEU A 269 32.62 26.53 -1.56
N ALA A 270 31.89 27.62 -1.27
CA ALA A 270 32.34 28.98 -1.53
C ALA A 270 33.63 29.29 -0.76
N GLN A 271 33.71 28.94 0.53
CA GLN A 271 34.92 29.10 1.34
C GLN A 271 36.10 28.29 0.78
N ARG A 272 35.88 27.02 0.40
CA ARG A 272 36.93 26.20 -0.22
C ARG A 272 37.39 26.78 -1.56
N PHE A 273 36.48 27.28 -2.37
CA PHE A 273 36.82 27.93 -3.64
C PHE A 273 37.63 29.21 -3.42
N GLN A 274 37.23 30.03 -2.44
CA GLN A 274 37.97 31.23 -2.05
C GLN A 274 39.38 30.88 -1.55
N GLN A 275 39.51 29.88 -0.68
CA GLN A 275 40.80 29.40 -0.18
C GLN A 275 41.69 28.86 -1.30
N LEU A 276 41.12 28.10 -2.24
CA LEU A 276 41.83 27.61 -3.42
C LEU A 276 42.30 28.78 -4.29
N SER A 277 41.42 29.74 -4.57
CA SER A 277 41.72 30.94 -5.34
C SER A 277 42.86 31.73 -4.69
N ASP A 278 42.78 32.00 -3.39
CA ASP A 278 43.83 32.72 -2.65
C ASP A 278 45.15 31.94 -2.63
N ALA A 279 45.10 30.61 -2.50
CA ALA A 279 46.29 29.77 -2.57
C ALA A 279 46.95 29.81 -3.96
N VAL A 280 46.15 29.78 -5.03
CA VAL A 280 46.63 29.93 -6.42
C VAL A 280 47.24 31.30 -6.64
N CYS A 281 46.56 32.38 -6.23
CA CYS A 281 47.07 33.75 -6.33
C CYS A 281 48.41 33.90 -5.59
N ARG A 282 48.49 33.44 -4.34
CA ARG A 282 49.75 33.47 -3.56
C ARG A 282 50.85 32.65 -4.21
N GLY A 283 50.53 31.46 -4.72
CA GLY A 283 51.51 30.62 -5.42
C GLY A 283 52.05 31.29 -6.69
N PHE A 284 51.18 31.96 -7.45
CA PHE A 284 51.58 32.70 -8.65
C PHE A 284 52.42 33.92 -8.29
N GLU A 285 52.03 34.68 -7.27
CA GLU A 285 52.76 35.86 -6.79
C GLU A 285 54.16 35.47 -6.27
N GLN A 286 54.26 34.39 -5.49
CA GLN A 286 55.54 33.86 -5.01
C GLN A 286 56.44 33.43 -6.17
N THR A 287 55.89 32.75 -7.17
CA THR A 287 56.63 32.35 -8.38
C THR A 287 57.14 33.57 -9.15
N MET A 288 56.29 34.59 -9.29
CA MET A 288 56.63 35.83 -9.99
C MET A 288 57.74 36.60 -9.26
N GLN A 289 57.64 36.74 -7.93
CA GLN A 289 58.67 37.38 -7.10
C GLN A 289 59.99 36.61 -7.15
N GLN A 290 59.95 35.28 -7.10
CA GLN A 290 61.15 34.44 -7.24
C GLN A 290 61.82 34.66 -8.61
N HIS A 291 61.03 34.65 -9.70
CA HIS A 291 61.55 34.88 -11.04
C HIS A 291 62.09 36.31 -11.21
N GLN A 292 61.44 37.31 -10.62
CA GLN A 292 61.91 38.71 -10.63
C GLN A 292 63.23 38.86 -9.87
N SER A 293 63.35 38.28 -8.67
CA SER A 293 64.60 38.28 -7.90
C SER A 293 65.73 37.57 -8.65
N GLN A 294 65.45 36.43 -9.27
CA GLN A 294 66.44 35.67 -10.05
C GLN A 294 66.89 36.44 -11.29
N THR A 295 65.97 37.16 -11.95
CA THR A 295 66.28 38.01 -13.10
C THR A 295 67.09 39.25 -12.68
N SER A 296 66.75 39.90 -11.56
CA SER A 296 67.54 41.02 -11.05
C SER A 296 68.97 40.57 -10.70
N GLN A 297 69.11 39.43 -10.00
CA GLN A 297 70.42 38.88 -9.67
C GLN A 297 71.24 38.53 -10.92
N SER A 298 70.62 37.98 -11.96
CA SER A 298 71.33 37.67 -13.20
C SER A 298 71.73 38.93 -13.98
N VAL A 299 70.90 39.98 -13.96
CA VAL A 299 71.24 41.31 -14.51
C VAL A 299 72.39 41.95 -13.72
N ASP A 300 72.36 41.90 -12.39
CA ASP A 300 73.43 42.43 -11.54
C ASP A 300 74.75 41.67 -11.78
N GLN A 301 74.71 40.34 -11.88
CA GLN A 301 75.87 39.52 -12.23
C GLN A 301 76.41 39.84 -13.63
N LEU A 302 75.53 40.03 -14.62
CA LEU A 302 75.91 40.45 -15.97
C LEU A 302 76.58 41.82 -15.96
N SER A 303 75.99 42.78 -15.25
CA SER A 303 76.53 44.14 -15.09
C SER A 303 77.92 44.13 -14.44
N GLN A 304 78.09 43.34 -13.36
CA GLN A 304 79.37 43.20 -12.67
C GLN A 304 80.45 42.54 -13.56
N ARG A 305 80.07 41.53 -14.35
CA ARG A 305 80.94 40.93 -15.37
C ARG A 305 81.32 41.93 -16.45
N LEU A 306 80.38 42.75 -16.91
CA LEU A 306 80.64 43.78 -17.91
C LEU A 306 81.59 44.86 -17.36
N SER A 307 81.36 45.33 -16.14
CA SER A 307 82.23 46.31 -15.46
C SER A 307 83.65 45.78 -15.31
N SER A 308 83.81 44.56 -14.80
CA SER A 308 85.14 43.95 -14.65
C SER A 308 85.85 43.69 -15.98
N PHE A 309 85.09 43.46 -17.06
CA PHE A 309 85.63 43.41 -18.42
C PHE A 309 86.11 44.78 -18.89
N VAL A 310 85.31 45.84 -18.68
CA VAL A 310 85.69 47.24 -18.99
C VAL A 310 86.96 47.64 -18.22
N ASP A 311 87.05 47.34 -16.92
CA ASP A 311 88.24 47.61 -16.11
C ASP A 311 89.47 46.85 -16.62
N SER A 312 89.27 45.64 -17.14
CA SER A 312 90.35 44.86 -17.76
C SER A 312 90.81 45.48 -19.07
N LEU A 313 89.90 46.00 -19.90
CA LEU A 313 90.23 46.75 -21.11
C LEU A 313 91.02 48.03 -20.79
N ASN A 314 90.60 48.80 -19.80
CA ASN A 314 91.32 50.01 -19.37
C ASN A 314 92.74 49.69 -18.88
N ARG A 315 92.91 48.62 -18.10
CA ARG A 315 94.23 48.14 -17.66
C ARG A 315 95.10 47.70 -18.84
N TRP A 316 94.50 47.02 -19.82
CA TRP A 316 95.20 46.61 -21.03
C TRP A 316 95.64 47.83 -21.85
N GLN A 317 94.78 48.83 -22.03
CA GLN A 317 95.12 50.09 -22.69
C GLN A 317 96.27 50.82 -21.98
N THR A 318 96.21 50.95 -20.66
CA THR A 318 97.30 51.57 -19.89
C THR A 318 98.64 50.83 -20.04
N SER A 319 98.58 49.49 -20.14
CA SER A 319 99.78 48.67 -20.38
C SER A 319 100.33 48.86 -21.79
N PHE A 320 99.45 49.06 -22.78
CA PHE A 320 99.82 49.36 -24.16
C PHE A 320 100.50 50.73 -24.26
N ASP A 321 99.98 51.75 -23.57
CA ASP A 321 100.61 53.08 -23.51
C ASP A 321 102.02 53.00 -22.91
N LYS A 322 102.19 52.26 -21.81
CA LYS A 322 103.52 52.02 -21.22
C LYS A 322 104.48 51.30 -22.17
N LEU A 323 103.98 50.31 -22.93
CA LEU A 323 104.76 49.62 -23.96
C LEU A 323 105.17 50.57 -25.09
N SER A 324 104.25 51.45 -25.52
CA SER A 324 104.51 52.47 -26.52
C SER A 324 105.57 53.47 -26.05
N ASP A 325 105.46 53.96 -24.82
CA ASP A 325 106.46 54.86 -24.21
C ASP A 325 107.84 54.19 -24.08
N ALA A 326 107.87 52.93 -23.66
CA ALA A 326 109.12 52.17 -23.58
C ALA A 326 109.74 51.96 -24.97
N ALA A 327 108.93 51.69 -26.00
CA ALA A 327 109.40 51.58 -27.37
C ALA A 327 109.95 52.91 -27.90
N ALA A 328 109.29 54.04 -27.60
CA ALA A 328 109.77 55.38 -27.94
C ALA A 328 111.11 55.70 -27.25
N HIS A 329 111.25 55.33 -25.96
CA HIS A 329 112.49 55.48 -25.22
C HIS A 329 113.64 54.65 -25.81
N HIS A 330 113.37 53.40 -26.19
CA HIS A 330 114.34 52.55 -26.89
C HIS A 330 114.78 53.13 -28.24
N ALA A 331 113.85 53.70 -29.02
CA ALA A 331 114.17 54.36 -30.28
C ALA A 331 115.12 55.55 -30.07
N MET A 332 114.90 56.35 -29.03
CA MET A 332 115.74 57.50 -28.69
C MET A 332 117.15 57.05 -28.22
N LEU A 333 117.24 55.98 -27.44
CA LEU A 333 118.53 55.38 -27.03
C LEU A 333 119.33 54.85 -28.23
N LEU A 334 118.69 54.20 -29.19
CA LEU A 334 119.33 53.76 -30.43
C LEU A 334 119.85 54.95 -31.25
N GLN A 335 119.11 56.05 -31.31
CA GLN A 335 119.55 57.27 -31.97
C GLN A 335 120.79 57.88 -31.29
N GLN A 336 120.85 57.87 -29.96
CA GLN A 336 122.04 58.33 -29.22
C GLN A 336 123.26 57.42 -29.43
N GLN A 337 123.08 56.09 -29.47
CA GLN A 337 124.18 55.18 -29.83
C GLN A 337 124.70 55.42 -31.25
N THR A 338 123.78 55.70 -32.18
CA THR A 338 124.16 56.02 -33.57
C THR A 338 124.96 57.32 -33.65
N ALA A 339 124.61 58.33 -32.85
CA ALA A 339 125.37 59.58 -32.74
C ALA A 339 126.76 59.40 -32.10
N ALA A 340 126.88 58.57 -31.06
CA ALA A 340 128.16 58.29 -30.40
C ALA A 340 129.14 57.53 -31.32
N LEU A 341 128.64 56.66 -32.21
CA LEU A 341 129.47 55.98 -33.21
C LEU A 341 129.97 56.92 -34.31
N ALA A 342 129.24 58.00 -34.62
CA ALA A 342 129.69 59.00 -35.59
C ALA A 342 130.87 59.84 -35.05
N ASP A 343 130.89 60.12 -33.75
CA ASP A 343 131.91 60.95 -33.09
C ASP A 343 133.27 60.24 -32.94
N LEU A 344 133.25 58.91 -32.73
CA LEU A 344 134.47 58.08 -32.72
C LEU A 344 135.23 58.09 -34.05
N ARG A 345 134.52 58.25 -35.17
CA ARG A 345 135.13 58.30 -36.50
C ARG A 345 135.83 59.65 -36.77
N GLY A 346 135.43 60.72 -36.07
CA GLY A 346 136.07 62.03 -36.15
C GLY A 346 137.45 62.04 -35.47
N ASN A 347 137.58 61.40 -34.31
CA ASN A 347 138.81 61.39 -33.51
C ASN A 347 139.99 60.63 -34.16
N GLU A 348 139.71 59.70 -35.09
CA GLU A 348 140.76 58.99 -35.84
C GLU A 348 141.48 59.90 -36.84
N ALA A 349 140.80 60.94 -37.36
CA ALA A 349 141.38 61.89 -38.31
C ALA A 349 142.38 62.86 -37.65
N ASP A 350 142.21 63.17 -36.37
CA ASP A 350 143.07 64.12 -35.64
C ASP A 350 144.40 63.49 -35.19
N LEU A 351 144.46 62.18 -34.98
CA LEU A 351 145.70 61.47 -34.62
C LEU A 351 146.72 61.42 -35.77
N VAL A 352 146.27 61.38 -37.03
CA VAL A 352 147.14 61.42 -38.21
C VAL A 352 147.81 62.79 -38.37
N ARG A 353 147.14 63.87 -37.93
CA ARG A 353 147.60 65.25 -38.09
C ARG A 353 148.70 65.62 -37.08
N LEU A 354 148.62 65.09 -35.86
CA LEU A 354 149.63 65.29 -34.80
C LEU A 354 150.96 64.57 -35.10
N GLN A 355 150.90 63.42 -35.78
CA GLN A 355 152.11 62.67 -36.15
C GLN A 355 152.95 63.39 -37.21
N SER A 356 152.32 64.13 -38.13
CA SER A 356 153.02 64.92 -39.16
C SER A 356 153.76 66.13 -38.56
N SER A 357 153.23 66.75 -37.50
CA SER A 357 153.80 67.97 -36.90
C SER A 357 155.03 67.70 -36.02
N LEU A 358 155.14 66.50 -35.44
CA LEU A 358 156.29 66.13 -34.59
C LEU A 358 157.54 65.77 -35.42
N ALA A 359 157.36 65.25 -36.64
CA ALA A 359 158.43 64.94 -37.57
C ALA A 359 159.10 66.20 -38.16
N GLU A 360 158.35 67.30 -38.27
CA GLU A 360 158.83 68.58 -38.81
C GLU A 360 159.67 69.37 -37.78
N ASN A 361 159.28 69.33 -36.51
CA ASN A 361 160.04 69.95 -35.41
C ASN A 361 161.42 69.30 -35.17
N LEU A 362 161.54 67.99 -35.41
CA LEU A 362 162.82 67.26 -35.32
C LEU A 362 163.81 67.62 -36.46
N LYS A 363 163.34 68.23 -37.55
CA LYS A 363 164.17 68.76 -38.64
C LYS A 363 164.69 70.18 -38.35
N VAL A 364 163.94 70.97 -37.58
CA VAL A 364 164.26 72.37 -37.24
C VAL A 364 165.38 72.47 -36.19
N VAL A 365 165.50 71.50 -35.27
CA VAL A 365 166.54 71.53 -34.22
C VAL A 365 167.92 71.06 -34.73
N ARG A 366 167.97 70.29 -35.83
CA ARG A 366 169.24 69.85 -36.47
C ARG A 366 169.82 70.88 -37.46
N ALA A 367 169.07 71.93 -37.79
CA ALA A 367 169.52 73.04 -38.64
C ALA A 367 170.04 74.25 -37.84
N ALA A 368 170.01 74.18 -36.50
CA ALA A 368 170.56 75.18 -35.57
C ALA A 368 171.88 74.69 -34.96
N GLU A 369 172.79 74.24 -35.82
CA GLU A 369 174.14 73.77 -35.47
C GLU A 369 175.27 74.73 -35.91
N THR A 370 175.00 75.84 -36.62
CA THR A 370 176.05 76.43 -37.48
C THR A 370 176.06 77.97 -37.57
N PHE A 371 176.12 78.67 -36.43
CA PHE A 371 176.28 80.15 -36.46
C PHE A 371 177.32 80.80 -35.53
N ASP A 372 177.83 80.20 -34.45
CA ASP A 372 178.76 80.93 -33.55
C ASP A 372 180.19 80.37 -33.41
N GLU A 373 180.58 79.46 -34.30
CA GLU A 373 181.99 79.16 -34.63
C GLU A 373 182.56 80.18 -35.65
N THR A 374 181.74 81.12 -36.13
CA THR A 374 182.14 82.18 -37.08
C THR A 374 182.52 83.52 -36.42
N LEU A 375 182.35 83.66 -35.11
CA LEU A 375 183.03 84.70 -34.30
C LEU A 375 184.43 84.23 -33.85
N HIS A 376 185.15 83.78 -34.86
CA HIS A 376 186.57 84.02 -35.10
C HIS A 376 187.26 84.92 -34.06
N ASN A 377 188.38 84.48 -33.48
CA ASN A 377 189.68 84.39 -34.18
C ASN A 377 190.13 85.70 -34.87
N LEU A 378 189.45 86.83 -34.69
CA LEU A 378 189.86 88.14 -35.22
C LEU A 378 190.36 89.15 -34.16
N THR A 379 190.49 88.76 -32.89
CA THR A 379 191.11 89.64 -31.86
C THR A 379 192.21 88.95 -31.04
N ALA A 380 192.80 87.87 -31.58
CA ALA A 380 194.14 87.41 -31.23
C ALA A 380 195.24 88.13 -32.05
N ALA A 381 194.85 89.03 -32.97
CA ALA A 381 195.77 89.69 -33.90
C ALA A 381 196.05 91.17 -33.60
N VAL A 382 195.42 91.77 -32.58
CA VAL A 382 195.48 93.23 -32.44
C VAL A 382 196.46 93.74 -31.38
N HIS A 383 196.50 93.35 -30.10
CA HIS A 383 197.48 94.00 -29.19
C HIS A 383 197.83 93.17 -27.93
N LEU A 384 198.99 92.57 -27.64
CA LEU A 384 200.35 92.47 -28.24
C LEU A 384 200.87 93.69 -29.01
N LEU A 385 200.55 94.86 -28.48
CA LEU A 385 201.14 96.19 -28.71
C LEU A 385 200.29 97.11 -27.81
N THR A 386 200.51 97.18 -26.49
CA THR A 386 201.64 97.96 -25.98
C THR A 386 201.90 97.65 -24.49
N ALA A 387 202.87 96.77 -24.22
CA ALA A 387 203.96 97.15 -23.33
C ALA A 387 205.09 97.70 -24.23
N ARG A 388 205.80 98.73 -23.75
CA ARG A 388 207.16 99.10 -24.18
C ARG A 388 207.33 100.06 -25.37
N SER A 389 207.14 101.35 -25.10
CA SER A 389 208.29 102.26 -24.97
C SER A 389 207.97 103.31 -23.91
N ARG A 390 208.79 103.27 -22.85
CA ARG A 390 209.22 104.38 -22.00
C ARG A 390 208.13 105.39 -21.64
N ALA A 391 207.74 105.50 -20.37
CA ALA A 391 208.60 106.25 -19.44
C ALA A 391 209.41 107.34 -20.16
N ALA A 392 208.78 108.49 -20.41
CA ALA A 392 209.19 109.63 -19.59
C ALA A 392 208.43 109.52 -18.27
#